data_AF-A0A1W9VDW4-F1
#
_entry.id   AF-A0A1W9VDW4-F1
#
_cell.length_a   1.000
_cell.length_b   1.000
_cell.length_c   1.000
_cell.angle_alpha   90.00
_cell.angle_beta   90.00
_cell.angle_gamma   90.00
#
_symmetry.space_group_name_H-M   'P 1'
#
loop_
_entity.id
_entity.type
_entity.pdbx_description
1 polymer ?
#
loop_
_entity_poly.entity_id
_entity_poly.type
_entity_poly.pdbx_seq_one_letter_code
_entity_poly.pdbx_strand_id
1 'polypeptide(L)'
;MENDKAKAQQFLSRLMQNPTMKGFSALQREDQLLQFFSINGEKLKPTLSSPAFFGGWSWQDINKIMIETLYDMTNKEILPQIQSEIFDKTSYSYISFMKLPAPSESMKRQFMAVLTKLLTHPVGRKQLAGPLMAIQTGIIKKYIMHSFQRQKYVHFELAKVQRLRMSQEEVYHLIKTSLMLTPLTSLFMPGDGGQTLTPAYAEKISQQLSKLIPGLPDPVIRSGINSSISFQDDKKLEATARLTTVFAHRCADMKQGMKIDRGAASSDQSWFNIARRNYKYYGYDFDMLTELYNISAENGW
;
A
#
# COMPACT_ATOMS: atom_id res chain seq x y z
N MET A 1 -17.37 21.02 -21.25
CA MET A 1 -16.77 19.77 -20.74
C MET A 1 -15.26 19.69 -20.98
N GLU A 2 -14.74 19.70 -22.21
CA GLU A 2 -13.28 19.57 -22.44
C GLU A 2 -12.47 20.77 -21.89
N ASN A 3 -12.97 21.99 -22.09
CA ASN A 3 -12.41 23.21 -21.49
C ASN A 3 -12.45 23.17 -19.95
N ASP A 4 -13.52 22.62 -19.36
CA ASP A 4 -13.69 22.55 -17.89
C ASP A 4 -12.72 21.54 -17.27
N LYS A 5 -12.47 20.41 -17.96
CA LYS A 5 -11.45 19.44 -17.55
C LYS A 5 -10.04 20.02 -17.63
N ALA A 6 -9.74 20.82 -18.65
CA ALA A 6 -8.47 21.52 -18.75
C ALA A 6 -8.26 22.53 -17.60
N LYS A 7 -9.31 23.28 -17.23
CA LYS A 7 -9.30 24.18 -16.06
C LYS A 7 -9.06 23.41 -14.75
N ALA A 8 -9.78 22.32 -14.53
CA ALA A 8 -9.60 21.45 -13.36
C ALA A 8 -8.15 20.92 -13.29
N GLN A 9 -7.62 20.43 -14.42
CA GLN A 9 -6.26 19.93 -14.51
C GLN A 9 -5.22 21.02 -14.19
N GLN A 10 -5.41 22.23 -14.72
CA GLN A 10 -4.50 23.35 -14.43
C GLN A 10 -4.48 23.70 -12.95
N PHE A 11 -5.66 23.77 -12.32
CA PHE A 11 -5.78 24.05 -10.89
C PHE A 11 -5.16 22.94 -10.03
N LEU A 12 -5.48 21.68 -10.31
CA LEU A 12 -4.92 20.52 -9.60
C LEU A 12 -3.41 20.41 -9.76
N SER A 13 -2.89 20.69 -10.96
CA SER A 13 -1.44 20.66 -11.22
C SER A 13 -0.69 21.65 -10.34
N ARG A 14 -1.26 22.84 -10.10
CA ARG A 14 -0.67 23.83 -9.18
C ARG A 14 -0.69 23.34 -7.74
N LEU A 15 -1.79 22.70 -7.31
CA LEU A 15 -1.87 22.14 -5.95
C LEU A 15 -0.90 20.98 -5.74
N MET A 16 -0.75 20.09 -6.74
CA MET A 16 0.18 18.95 -6.72
C MET A 16 1.66 19.36 -6.67
N GLN A 17 1.97 20.61 -7.06
CA GLN A 17 3.31 21.20 -7.02
C GLN A 17 3.62 21.87 -5.68
N ASN A 18 2.71 21.84 -4.70
CA ASN A 18 2.95 22.42 -3.39
C ASN A 18 4.19 21.78 -2.73
N PRO A 19 5.19 22.56 -2.28
CA PRO A 19 6.38 22.03 -1.62
C PRO A 19 6.10 21.14 -0.40
N THR A 20 4.96 21.34 0.29
CA THR A 20 4.57 20.51 1.45
C THR A 20 4.31 19.05 1.08
N MET A 21 3.99 18.79 -0.19
CA MET A 21 3.73 17.46 -0.74
C MET A 21 4.99 16.78 -1.28
N LYS A 22 6.14 17.45 -1.23
CA LYS A 22 7.40 16.87 -1.69
C LYS A 22 7.73 15.60 -0.89
N GLY A 23 8.08 14.54 -1.62
CA GLY A 23 8.44 13.24 -1.05
C GLY A 23 7.26 12.27 -0.84
N PHE A 24 6.01 12.73 -1.03
CA PHE A 24 4.86 11.83 -1.10
C PHE A 24 4.71 11.16 -2.47
N SER A 25 4.17 9.95 -2.50
CA SER A 25 3.75 9.27 -3.73
C SER A 25 2.51 9.94 -4.34
N ALA A 26 2.21 9.62 -5.59
CA ALA A 26 1.03 10.14 -6.29
C ALA A 26 -0.28 9.87 -5.52
N LEU A 27 -0.46 8.65 -4.99
CA LEU A 27 -1.66 8.29 -4.20
C LEU A 27 -1.73 9.02 -2.85
N GLN A 28 -0.59 9.25 -2.19
CA GLN A 28 -0.56 10.04 -0.95
C GLN A 28 -0.90 11.50 -1.22
N ARG A 29 -0.38 12.10 -2.31
CA ARG A 29 -0.73 13.46 -2.73
C ARG A 29 -2.21 13.58 -3.05
N GLU A 30 -2.76 12.58 -3.74
CA GLU A 30 -4.19 12.49 -4.01
C GLU A 30 -5.02 12.49 -2.72
N ASP A 31 -4.71 11.63 -1.74
CA ASP A 31 -5.44 11.59 -0.47
C ASP A 31 -5.38 12.93 0.27
N GLN A 32 -4.22 13.59 0.29
CA GLN A 32 -4.07 14.94 0.88
C GLN A 32 -4.95 15.98 0.18
N LEU A 33 -5.08 15.92 -1.15
CA LEU A 33 -5.95 16.82 -1.91
C LEU A 33 -7.43 16.53 -1.70
N LEU A 34 -7.82 15.26 -1.63
CA LEU A 34 -9.19 14.88 -1.30
C LEU A 34 -9.59 15.38 0.10
N GLN A 35 -8.70 15.22 1.08
CA GLN A 35 -8.90 15.78 2.43
C GLN A 35 -8.98 17.31 2.39
N PHE A 36 -8.11 17.98 1.62
CA PHE A 36 -8.15 19.42 1.45
C PHE A 36 -9.49 19.90 0.89
N PHE A 37 -10.04 19.23 -0.14
CA PHE A 37 -11.35 19.57 -0.70
C PHE A 37 -12.49 19.33 0.28
N SER A 38 -12.44 18.24 1.03
CA SER A 38 -13.43 17.94 2.07
C SER A 38 -13.45 19.02 3.16
N ILE A 39 -12.28 19.43 3.65
CA ILE A 39 -12.15 20.40 4.75
C ILE A 39 -12.44 21.84 4.29
N ASN A 40 -12.05 22.20 3.07
CA ASN A 40 -12.09 23.59 2.58
C ASN A 40 -13.18 23.86 1.55
N GLY A 41 -14.09 22.91 1.29
CA GLY A 41 -15.10 23.02 0.25
C GLY A 41 -15.92 24.32 0.28
N GLU A 42 -16.42 24.70 1.46
CA GLU A 42 -17.20 25.93 1.63
C GLU A 42 -16.40 27.21 1.30
N LYS A 43 -15.08 27.21 1.54
CA LYS A 43 -14.20 28.33 1.20
C LYS A 43 -13.84 28.37 -0.29
N LEU A 44 -13.74 27.20 -0.92
CA LEU A 44 -13.40 27.06 -2.34
C LEU A 44 -14.60 27.37 -3.24
N LYS A 45 -15.81 27.04 -2.80
CA LYS A 45 -17.05 27.15 -3.56
C LYS A 45 -17.28 28.54 -4.19
N PRO A 46 -17.18 29.69 -3.47
CA PRO A 46 -17.40 31.00 -4.09
C PRO A 46 -16.41 31.32 -5.22
N THR A 47 -15.17 30.85 -5.09
CA THR A 47 -14.12 31.10 -6.09
C THR A 47 -14.31 30.19 -7.30
N LEU A 48 -14.55 28.90 -7.07
CA LEU A 48 -14.64 27.92 -8.15
C LEU A 48 -15.96 28.01 -8.93
N SER A 49 -17.07 28.37 -8.28
CA SER A 49 -18.36 28.62 -8.95
C SER A 49 -18.43 29.98 -9.65
N SER A 50 -17.38 30.80 -9.60
CA SER A 50 -17.36 32.09 -10.29
C SER A 50 -17.37 31.93 -11.81
N PRO A 51 -17.88 32.93 -12.58
CA PRO A 51 -17.86 32.89 -14.04
C PRO A 51 -16.47 32.70 -14.66
N ALA A 52 -15.41 33.11 -13.96
CA ALA A 52 -14.03 32.97 -14.41
C ALA A 52 -13.52 31.51 -14.38
N PHE A 53 -14.10 30.67 -13.50
CA PHE A 53 -13.77 29.25 -13.37
C PHE A 53 -14.90 28.39 -13.96
N PHE A 54 -15.80 27.89 -13.11
CA PHE A 54 -16.91 27.00 -13.48
C PHE A 54 -18.25 27.74 -13.37
N GLY A 55 -18.45 28.74 -14.24
CA GLY A 55 -19.66 29.55 -14.25
C GLY A 55 -20.92 28.71 -14.45
N GLY A 56 -21.88 28.84 -13.53
CA GLY A 56 -23.16 28.14 -13.59
C GLY A 56 -23.15 26.68 -13.13
N TRP A 57 -22.00 26.15 -12.70
CA TRP A 57 -21.90 24.79 -12.18
C TRP A 57 -22.28 24.73 -10.69
N SER A 58 -22.94 23.64 -10.29
CA SER A 58 -23.15 23.35 -8.87
C SER A 58 -21.83 22.93 -8.21
N TRP A 59 -21.73 23.11 -6.89
CA TRP A 59 -20.55 22.64 -6.14
C TRP A 59 -20.35 21.12 -6.27
N GLN A 60 -21.44 20.35 -6.35
CA GLN A 60 -21.37 18.90 -6.49
C GLN A 60 -20.73 18.52 -7.83
N ASP A 61 -21.09 19.21 -8.92
CA ASP A 61 -20.52 18.96 -10.25
C ASP A 61 -19.05 19.39 -10.32
N ILE A 62 -18.72 20.53 -9.71
CA ILE A 62 -17.32 20.99 -9.58
C ILE A 62 -16.49 19.97 -8.80
N ASN A 63 -16.98 19.51 -7.66
CA ASN A 63 -16.25 18.53 -6.85
C ASN A 63 -16.08 17.21 -7.61
N LYS A 64 -17.11 16.76 -8.33
CA LYS A 64 -17.05 15.56 -9.16
C LYS A 64 -15.98 15.67 -10.25
N ILE A 65 -15.99 16.73 -11.07
CA ILE A 65 -14.98 16.89 -12.13
C ILE A 65 -13.56 17.03 -11.56
N MET A 66 -13.42 17.65 -10.39
CA MET A 66 -12.13 17.77 -9.69
C MET A 66 -11.60 16.42 -9.23
N ILE A 67 -12.44 15.58 -8.61
CA ILE A 67 -12.05 14.23 -8.18
C ILE A 67 -11.73 13.34 -9.38
N GLU A 68 -12.56 13.34 -10.43
CA GLU A 68 -12.33 12.55 -11.64
C GLU A 68 -11.02 12.97 -12.33
N THR A 69 -10.77 14.28 -12.44
CA THR A 69 -9.53 14.79 -13.03
C THR A 69 -8.30 14.45 -12.18
N LEU A 70 -8.43 14.51 -10.85
CA LEU A 70 -7.35 14.11 -9.94
C LEU A 70 -7.02 12.62 -10.11
N TYR A 71 -8.04 11.75 -10.18
CA TYR A 71 -7.84 10.32 -10.42
C TYR A 71 -7.15 10.05 -11.76
N ASP A 72 -7.54 10.75 -12.83
CA ASP A 72 -6.89 10.64 -14.14
C ASP A 72 -5.42 11.05 -14.08
N MET A 73 -5.10 12.14 -13.39
CA MET A 73 -3.72 12.61 -13.20
C MET A 73 -2.89 11.59 -12.42
N THR A 74 -3.41 11.11 -11.29
CA THR A 74 -2.72 10.09 -10.47
C THR A 74 -2.54 8.78 -11.24
N ASN A 75 -3.56 8.32 -11.97
CA ASN A 75 -3.52 7.08 -12.75
C ASN A 75 -2.43 7.11 -13.83
N LYS A 76 -2.23 8.25 -14.49
CA LYS A 76 -1.13 8.44 -15.45
C LYS A 76 0.26 8.21 -14.83
N GLU A 77 0.42 8.52 -13.55
CA GLU A 77 1.67 8.29 -12.83
C GLU A 77 1.79 6.84 -12.31
N ILE A 78 0.72 6.29 -11.69
CA ILE A 78 0.82 5.02 -10.95
C ILE A 78 0.61 3.76 -11.81
N LEU A 79 -0.19 3.80 -12.87
CA LEU A 79 -0.47 2.61 -13.67
C LEU A 79 0.80 2.06 -14.36
N PRO A 80 1.67 2.89 -14.97
CA PRO A 80 2.94 2.40 -15.52
C PRO A 80 3.84 1.80 -14.45
N GLN A 81 3.79 2.32 -13.23
CA GLN A 81 4.60 1.81 -12.13
C GLN A 81 4.10 0.43 -11.69
N ILE A 82 2.80 0.28 -11.42
CA ILE A 82 2.20 -1.01 -11.06
C ILE A 82 2.46 -2.03 -12.16
N GLN A 83 2.30 -1.64 -13.43
CA GLN A 83 2.60 -2.50 -14.56
C GLN A 83 4.07 -2.95 -14.54
N SER A 84 5.02 -2.03 -14.41
CA SER A 84 6.44 -2.40 -14.35
C SER A 84 6.76 -3.29 -13.14
N GLU A 85 6.12 -3.05 -12.00
CA GLU A 85 6.30 -3.91 -10.82
C GLU A 85 5.80 -5.34 -11.05
N ILE A 86 4.65 -5.53 -11.72
CA ILE A 86 4.07 -6.85 -11.99
C ILE A 86 4.79 -7.56 -13.15
N PHE A 87 5.11 -6.85 -14.22
CA PHE A 87 5.62 -7.51 -15.43
C PHE A 87 7.14 -7.67 -15.39
N ASP A 88 7.88 -6.68 -14.88
CA ASP A 88 9.33 -6.59 -15.08
C ASP A 88 10.14 -6.76 -13.79
N LYS A 89 9.73 -6.11 -12.69
CA LYS A 89 10.56 -5.98 -11.49
C LYS A 89 10.25 -6.98 -10.37
N THR A 90 9.16 -7.71 -10.46
CA THR A 90 8.84 -8.77 -9.48
C THR A 90 9.19 -10.12 -10.08
N SER A 91 10.19 -10.79 -9.50
CA SER A 91 10.43 -12.18 -9.80
C SER A 91 9.37 -13.04 -9.13
N TYR A 92 8.77 -13.93 -9.88
CA TYR A 92 7.78 -14.89 -9.40
C TYR A 92 8.38 -16.31 -9.29
N SER A 93 9.71 -16.43 -9.30
CA SER A 93 10.44 -17.69 -9.13
C SER A 93 10.13 -18.39 -7.82
N TYR A 94 9.76 -17.64 -6.77
CA TYR A 94 9.32 -18.18 -5.48
C TYR A 94 8.15 -19.17 -5.59
N ILE A 95 7.33 -19.08 -6.65
CA ILE A 95 6.21 -20.00 -6.92
C ILE A 95 6.71 -21.44 -7.13
N SER A 96 7.90 -21.62 -7.71
CA SER A 96 8.49 -22.96 -7.93
C SER A 96 8.78 -23.69 -6.62
N PHE A 97 9.12 -22.96 -5.55
CA PHE A 97 9.31 -23.52 -4.21
C PHE A 97 8.00 -24.01 -3.57
N MET A 98 6.85 -23.58 -4.11
CA MET A 98 5.53 -24.07 -3.74
C MET A 98 5.09 -25.28 -4.58
N LYS A 99 5.96 -25.79 -5.47
CA LYS A 99 5.69 -26.89 -6.40
C LYS A 99 4.51 -26.63 -7.34
N LEU A 100 4.32 -25.36 -7.71
CA LEU A 100 3.28 -24.93 -8.64
C LEU A 100 3.89 -24.56 -9.99
N PRO A 101 3.08 -24.58 -11.07
CA PRO A 101 3.54 -24.16 -12.39
C PRO A 101 4.11 -22.75 -12.37
N ALA A 102 5.01 -22.49 -13.31
CA ALA A 102 5.56 -21.16 -13.48
C ALA A 102 4.44 -20.11 -13.71
N PRO A 103 4.63 -18.89 -13.21
CA PRO A 103 3.73 -17.77 -13.44
C PRO A 103 3.47 -17.57 -14.93
N SER A 104 2.20 -17.57 -15.33
CA SER A 104 1.83 -17.27 -16.72
C SER A 104 1.70 -15.76 -16.95
N GLU A 105 1.90 -15.33 -18.19
CA GLU A 105 1.60 -13.97 -18.62
C GLU A 105 0.12 -13.61 -18.41
N SER A 106 -0.78 -14.61 -18.54
CA SER A 106 -2.21 -14.46 -18.26
C SER A 106 -2.48 -14.11 -16.79
N MET A 107 -1.80 -14.79 -15.85
CA MET A 107 -1.89 -14.50 -14.42
C MET A 107 -1.46 -13.05 -14.12
N LYS A 108 -0.34 -12.59 -14.70
CA LYS A 108 0.12 -11.19 -14.53
C LYS A 108 -0.92 -10.18 -15.05
N ARG A 109 -1.51 -10.44 -16.22
CA ARG A 109 -2.58 -9.60 -16.80
C ARG A 109 -3.82 -9.53 -15.93
N GLN A 110 -4.25 -10.67 -15.38
CA GLN A 110 -5.39 -10.73 -14.46
C GLN A 110 -5.08 -9.99 -13.16
N PHE A 111 -3.87 -10.15 -12.62
CA PHE A 111 -3.45 -9.42 -11.43
C PHE A 111 -3.48 -7.89 -11.66
N MET A 112 -2.93 -7.43 -12.80
CA MET A 112 -3.01 -6.03 -13.21
C MET A 112 -4.45 -5.55 -13.40
N ALA A 113 -5.32 -6.37 -13.99
CA ALA A 113 -6.73 -6.03 -14.19
C ALA A 113 -7.47 -5.84 -12.86
N VAL A 114 -7.22 -6.72 -11.88
CA VAL A 114 -7.82 -6.62 -10.54
C VAL A 114 -7.32 -5.37 -9.80
N LEU A 115 -6.03 -5.03 -9.91
CA LEU A 115 -5.49 -3.79 -9.34
C LEU A 115 -6.01 -2.53 -10.05
N THR A 116 -6.22 -2.58 -11.35
CA THR A 116 -6.84 -1.48 -12.10
C THR A 116 -8.29 -1.30 -11.66
N LYS A 117 -9.03 -2.39 -11.41
CA LYS A 117 -10.37 -2.35 -10.82
C LYS A 117 -10.35 -1.78 -9.40
N LEU A 118 -9.37 -2.13 -8.57
CA LEU A 118 -9.21 -1.52 -7.24
C LEU A 118 -9.13 0.01 -7.33
N LEU A 119 -8.39 0.53 -8.30
CA LEU A 119 -8.19 1.97 -8.50
C LEU A 119 -9.44 2.73 -8.93
N THR A 120 -10.54 2.07 -9.29
CA THR A 120 -11.83 2.74 -9.53
C THR A 120 -12.56 3.08 -8.22
N HIS A 121 -12.10 2.57 -7.08
CA HIS A 121 -12.74 2.77 -5.78
C HIS A 121 -11.88 3.66 -4.86
N PRO A 122 -12.43 4.74 -4.26
CA PRO A 122 -11.67 5.66 -3.40
C PRO A 122 -10.92 4.96 -2.24
N VAL A 123 -11.59 4.02 -1.56
CA VAL A 123 -10.99 3.26 -0.45
C VAL A 123 -9.79 2.44 -0.93
N GLY A 124 -9.91 1.80 -2.09
CA GLY A 124 -8.83 1.00 -2.67
C GLY A 124 -7.60 1.84 -3.04
N ARG A 125 -7.82 3.04 -3.57
CA ARG A 125 -6.75 4.02 -3.87
C ARG A 125 -5.98 4.40 -2.61
N LYS A 126 -6.72 4.74 -1.53
CA LYS A 126 -6.12 5.06 -0.23
C LYS A 126 -5.33 3.89 0.34
N GLN A 127 -5.89 2.68 0.33
CA GLN A 127 -5.22 1.49 0.87
C GLN A 127 -3.98 1.07 0.06
N LEU A 128 -3.94 1.32 -1.25
CA LEU A 128 -2.78 1.00 -2.08
C LEU A 128 -1.60 1.97 -1.89
N ALA A 129 -1.83 3.17 -1.33
CA ALA A 129 -0.80 4.19 -1.17
C ALA A 129 0.43 3.69 -0.39
N GLY A 130 0.19 3.03 0.75
CA GLY A 130 1.24 2.45 1.61
C GLY A 130 2.02 1.32 0.94
N PRO A 131 1.35 0.25 0.46
CA PRO A 131 1.99 -0.83 -0.28
C PRO A 131 2.83 -0.36 -1.47
N LEU A 132 2.30 0.55 -2.29
CA LEU A 132 3.04 1.06 -3.45
C LEU A 132 4.28 1.85 -3.02
N MET A 133 4.16 2.67 -1.97
CA MET A 133 5.31 3.39 -1.39
C MET A 133 6.36 2.42 -0.81
N ALA A 134 5.94 1.35 -0.13
CA ALA A 134 6.85 0.32 0.38
C ALA A 134 7.67 -0.33 -0.74
N ILE A 135 7.04 -0.55 -1.89
CA ILE A 135 7.70 -1.13 -3.07
C ILE A 135 8.70 -0.13 -3.67
N GLN A 136 8.27 1.11 -3.91
CA GLN A 136 9.09 2.15 -4.54
C GLN A 136 10.36 2.47 -3.75
N THR A 137 10.25 2.45 -2.42
CA THR A 137 11.35 2.85 -1.52
C THR A 137 12.36 1.75 -1.28
N GLY A 138 12.04 0.51 -1.65
CA GLY A 138 12.87 -0.65 -1.37
C GLY A 138 12.99 -0.99 0.12
N ILE A 139 12.15 -0.40 0.99
CA ILE A 139 12.20 -0.63 2.45
C ILE A 139 12.06 -2.12 2.78
N ILE A 140 11.22 -2.86 2.04
CA ILE A 140 11.02 -4.29 2.25
C ILE A 140 12.34 -5.04 2.06
N LYS A 141 13.01 -4.82 0.92
CA LYS A 141 14.28 -5.47 0.61
C LYS A 141 15.29 -5.17 1.72
N LYS A 142 15.44 -3.89 2.05
CA LYS A 142 16.35 -3.40 3.10
C LYS A 142 16.17 -4.14 4.43
N TYR A 143 14.95 -4.25 4.94
CA TYR A 143 14.70 -4.95 6.22
C TYR A 143 14.79 -6.47 6.11
N ILE A 144 14.29 -7.07 5.03
CA ILE A 144 14.34 -8.54 4.86
C ILE A 144 15.79 -9.02 4.75
N MET A 145 16.65 -8.34 3.98
CA MET A 145 18.07 -8.70 3.89
C MET A 145 18.73 -8.67 5.28
N HIS A 146 18.51 -7.62 6.07
CA HIS A 146 19.08 -7.52 7.41
C HIS A 146 18.52 -8.55 8.39
N SER A 147 17.21 -8.85 8.35
CA SER A 147 16.63 -9.89 9.19
C SER A 147 17.23 -11.27 8.92
N PHE A 148 17.49 -11.61 7.65
CA PHE A 148 18.17 -12.85 7.28
C PHE A 148 19.62 -12.90 7.73
N GLN A 149 20.36 -11.79 7.65
CA GLN A 149 21.72 -11.69 8.17
C GLN A 149 21.78 -11.87 9.69
N ARG A 150 20.82 -11.28 10.42
CA ARG A 150 20.77 -11.36 11.89
C ARG A 150 20.33 -12.72 12.41
N GLN A 151 19.58 -13.49 11.60
CA GLN A 151 19.01 -14.79 11.96
C GLN A 151 18.21 -14.80 13.28
N LYS A 152 17.55 -13.67 13.60
CA LYS A 152 16.74 -13.49 14.81
C LYS A 152 15.27 -13.87 14.57
N TYR A 153 14.35 -13.21 15.26
CA TYR A 153 12.93 -13.51 15.30
C TYR A 153 12.29 -13.55 13.91
N VAL A 154 12.46 -12.52 13.08
CA VAL A 154 11.85 -12.43 11.75
C VAL A 154 12.33 -13.58 10.85
N HIS A 155 13.64 -13.83 10.81
CA HIS A 155 14.20 -14.95 10.06
C HIS A 155 13.69 -16.30 10.59
N PHE A 156 13.65 -16.48 11.92
CA PHE A 156 13.14 -17.71 12.54
C PHE A 156 11.67 -17.96 12.17
N GLU A 157 10.82 -16.94 12.26
CA GLU A 157 9.41 -17.02 11.90
C GLU A 157 9.23 -17.38 10.41
N LEU A 158 10.01 -16.78 9.51
CA LEU A 158 9.94 -17.08 8.07
C LEU A 158 10.49 -18.48 7.73
N ALA A 159 11.68 -18.82 8.20
CA ALA A 159 12.41 -20.01 7.78
C ALA A 159 12.04 -21.27 8.58
N LYS A 160 11.65 -21.14 9.86
CA LYS A 160 11.39 -22.28 10.76
C LYS A 160 9.90 -22.46 11.08
N VAL A 161 9.17 -21.38 11.34
CA VAL A 161 7.74 -21.46 11.67
C VAL A 161 6.90 -21.58 10.41
N GLN A 162 7.01 -20.61 9.49
CA GLN A 162 6.36 -20.65 8.18
C GLN A 162 7.05 -21.60 7.19
N ARG A 163 8.26 -22.06 7.51
CA ARG A 163 9.03 -23.07 6.74
C ARG A 163 9.28 -22.66 5.28
N LEU A 164 9.52 -21.38 5.03
CA LEU A 164 9.89 -20.90 3.70
C LEU A 164 11.32 -21.37 3.36
N ARG A 165 11.42 -22.39 2.50
CA ARG A 165 12.69 -22.99 2.05
C ARG A 165 13.23 -22.30 0.80
N MET A 166 13.32 -20.98 0.84
CA MET A 166 13.73 -20.15 -0.29
C MET A 166 14.72 -19.06 0.15
N SER A 167 15.40 -18.41 -0.80
CA SER A 167 16.37 -17.37 -0.48
C SER A 167 15.68 -16.09 0.03
N GLN A 168 16.45 -15.22 0.67
CA GLN A 168 15.97 -13.90 1.11
C GLN A 168 15.40 -13.05 -0.05
N GLU A 169 15.93 -13.19 -1.26
CA GLU A 169 15.42 -12.49 -2.45
C GLU A 169 14.04 -13.03 -2.87
N GLU A 170 13.84 -14.35 -2.79
CA GLU A 170 12.53 -14.96 -3.06
C GLU A 170 11.49 -14.56 -2.00
N VAL A 171 11.88 -14.49 -0.73
CA VAL A 171 11.00 -13.98 0.34
C VAL A 171 10.66 -12.51 0.14
N TYR A 172 11.62 -11.69 -0.31
CA TYR A 172 11.37 -10.30 -0.66
C TYR A 172 10.29 -10.19 -1.76
N HIS A 173 10.40 -10.96 -2.84
CA HIS A 173 9.42 -10.92 -3.92
C HIS A 173 8.06 -11.51 -3.53
N LEU A 174 8.03 -12.51 -2.64
CA LEU A 174 6.81 -13.04 -2.05
C LEU A 174 6.07 -11.95 -1.26
N ILE A 175 6.75 -11.27 -0.32
CA ILE A 175 6.16 -10.19 0.49
C ILE A 175 5.74 -9.00 -0.39
N LYS A 176 6.55 -8.66 -1.40
CA LYS A 176 6.22 -7.64 -2.40
C LYS A 176 4.89 -7.95 -3.12
N THR A 177 4.67 -9.21 -3.47
CA THR A 177 3.40 -9.65 -4.08
C THR A 177 2.26 -9.59 -3.07
N SER A 178 2.46 -10.06 -1.84
CA SER A 178 1.47 -9.95 -0.75
C SER A 178 1.03 -8.51 -0.49
N LEU A 179 1.96 -7.55 -0.49
CA LEU A 179 1.67 -6.11 -0.35
C LEU A 179 0.72 -5.58 -1.41
N MET A 180 0.91 -5.98 -2.68
CA MET A 180 0.02 -5.58 -3.75
C MET A 180 -1.38 -6.23 -3.62
N LEU A 181 -1.49 -7.37 -2.93
CA LEU A 181 -2.77 -8.06 -2.71
C LEU A 181 -3.54 -7.50 -1.51
N THR A 182 -2.86 -7.00 -0.48
CA THR A 182 -3.46 -6.41 0.73
C THR A 182 -4.64 -5.47 0.46
N PRO A 183 -4.50 -4.43 -0.41
CA PRO A 183 -5.60 -3.48 -0.60
C PRO A 183 -6.78 -4.07 -1.38
N LEU A 184 -6.64 -5.26 -1.99
CA LEU A 184 -7.76 -5.92 -2.67
C LEU A 184 -8.87 -6.34 -1.71
N THR A 185 -8.60 -6.42 -0.40
CA THR A 185 -9.63 -6.65 0.62
C THR A 185 -10.76 -5.61 0.56
N SER A 186 -10.45 -4.34 0.22
CA SER A 186 -11.48 -3.29 0.12
C SER A 186 -12.47 -3.49 -1.02
N LEU A 187 -12.16 -4.33 -2.02
CA LEU A 187 -13.13 -4.65 -3.08
C LEU A 187 -14.30 -5.49 -2.57
N PHE A 188 -14.13 -6.15 -1.43
CA PHE A 188 -15.09 -7.10 -0.90
C PHE A 188 -15.72 -6.63 0.40
N MET A 189 -15.03 -5.78 1.16
CA MET A 189 -15.53 -5.26 2.43
C MET A 189 -16.65 -4.21 2.22
N PRO A 190 -17.80 -4.32 2.92
CA PRO A 190 -18.80 -3.27 2.94
C PRO A 190 -18.36 -2.11 3.84
N GLY A 191 -18.29 -0.89 3.29
CA GLY A 191 -18.03 0.36 4.04
C GLY A 191 -16.58 0.86 4.01
N ASP A 192 -16.31 1.92 4.79
CA ASP A 192 -15.06 2.73 4.75
C ASP A 192 -13.83 2.08 5.40
N GLY A 193 -13.63 0.76 5.20
CA GLY A 193 -12.34 0.09 5.43
C GLY A 193 -11.80 0.06 6.86
N GLY A 194 -12.61 0.36 7.87
CA GLY A 194 -12.19 0.45 9.28
C GLY A 194 -12.46 -0.78 10.17
N GLN A 195 -13.10 -1.83 9.64
CA GLN A 195 -13.35 -3.05 10.43
C GLN A 195 -12.21 -4.06 10.27
N THR A 196 -11.70 -4.56 11.40
CA THR A 196 -10.73 -5.68 11.39
C THR A 196 -11.35 -6.89 10.70
N LEU A 197 -10.61 -7.47 9.76
CA LEU A 197 -11.07 -8.63 9.00
C LEU A 197 -11.10 -9.86 9.90
N THR A 198 -12.22 -10.59 9.96
CA THR A 198 -12.27 -11.86 10.67
C THR A 198 -11.64 -12.97 9.82
N PRO A 199 -11.00 -14.00 10.42
CA PRO A 199 -10.39 -15.10 9.66
C PRO A 199 -11.37 -15.80 8.71
N ALA A 200 -12.63 -16.00 9.14
CA ALA A 200 -13.65 -16.64 8.31
C ALA A 200 -14.03 -15.80 7.07
N TYR A 201 -13.96 -14.46 7.19
CA TYR A 201 -14.25 -13.58 6.06
C TYR A 201 -13.03 -13.43 5.13
N ALA A 202 -11.81 -13.41 5.70
CA ALA A 202 -10.56 -13.47 4.94
C ALA A 202 -10.46 -14.70 4.02
N GLU A 203 -10.91 -15.86 4.50
CA GLU A 203 -10.99 -17.08 3.70
C GLU A 203 -11.92 -16.90 2.49
N LYS A 204 -13.10 -16.29 2.68
CA LYS A 204 -14.04 -16.03 1.58
C LYS A 204 -13.45 -15.10 0.53
N ILE A 205 -12.77 -14.03 0.97
CA ILE A 205 -12.08 -13.09 0.07
C ILE A 205 -10.97 -13.82 -0.70
N SER A 206 -10.17 -14.64 -0.03
CA SER A 206 -9.08 -15.41 -0.66
C SER A 206 -9.62 -16.35 -1.75
N GLN A 207 -10.73 -17.04 -1.50
CA GLN A 207 -11.40 -17.91 -2.48
C GLN A 207 -11.99 -17.15 -3.67
N GLN A 208 -12.41 -15.89 -3.47
CA GLN A 208 -12.88 -15.05 -4.58
C GLN A 208 -11.71 -14.52 -5.40
N LEU A 209 -10.63 -14.10 -4.76
CA LEU A 209 -9.43 -13.61 -5.44
C LEU A 209 -8.71 -14.70 -6.22
N SER A 210 -8.68 -15.94 -5.74
CA SER A 210 -8.09 -17.06 -6.49
C SER A 210 -8.82 -17.35 -7.79
N LYS A 211 -10.12 -17.03 -7.87
CA LYS A 211 -10.91 -17.09 -9.12
C LYS A 211 -10.64 -15.90 -10.05
N LEU A 212 -10.31 -14.74 -9.50
CA LEU A 212 -10.01 -13.53 -10.27
C LEU A 212 -8.58 -13.53 -10.82
N ILE A 213 -7.66 -14.22 -10.16
CA ILE A 213 -6.24 -14.31 -10.53
C ILE A 213 -5.81 -15.79 -10.60
N PRO A 214 -6.41 -16.61 -11.49
CA PRO A 214 -6.00 -18.01 -11.63
C PRO A 214 -4.51 -18.12 -11.95
N GLY A 215 -3.85 -19.04 -11.24
CA GLY A 215 -2.41 -19.28 -11.34
C GLY A 215 -1.57 -18.60 -10.26
N LEU A 216 -2.12 -17.64 -9.52
CA LEU A 216 -1.46 -17.13 -8.33
C LEU A 216 -1.67 -18.11 -7.16
N PRO A 217 -0.62 -18.59 -6.48
CA PRO A 217 -0.77 -19.58 -5.43
C PRO A 217 -1.63 -19.08 -4.26
N ASP A 218 -2.51 -19.96 -3.79
CA ASP A 218 -3.38 -19.69 -2.63
C ASP A 218 -2.62 -19.22 -1.38
N PRO A 219 -1.44 -19.77 -1.00
CA PRO A 219 -0.66 -19.24 0.12
C PRO A 219 -0.22 -17.78 -0.04
N VAL A 220 -0.01 -17.31 -1.28
CA VAL A 220 0.38 -15.91 -1.58
C VAL A 220 -0.84 -15.01 -1.44
N ILE A 221 -1.99 -15.45 -1.96
CA ILE A 221 -3.26 -14.74 -1.82
C ILE A 221 -3.61 -14.60 -0.33
N ARG A 222 -3.61 -15.72 0.40
CA ARG A 222 -3.85 -15.72 1.85
C ARG A 222 -2.90 -14.76 2.57
N SER A 223 -1.60 -14.78 2.27
CA SER A 223 -0.64 -13.85 2.87
C SER A 223 -1.01 -12.38 2.69
N GLY A 224 -1.47 -11.99 1.51
CA GLY A 224 -1.98 -10.64 1.25
C GLY A 224 -3.25 -10.33 2.05
N ILE A 225 -4.23 -11.23 2.06
CA ILE A 225 -5.54 -10.99 2.70
C ILE A 225 -5.47 -11.06 4.22
N ASN A 226 -4.71 -12.02 4.75
CA ASN A 226 -4.47 -12.19 6.17
C ASN A 226 -3.69 -11.02 6.79
N SER A 227 -3.01 -10.21 5.98
CA SER A 227 -2.37 -8.97 6.46
C SER A 227 -3.38 -7.93 6.96
N SER A 228 -4.68 -8.09 6.67
CA SER A 228 -5.76 -7.27 7.22
C SER A 228 -6.37 -7.83 8.52
N ILE A 229 -5.83 -8.94 9.04
CA ILE A 229 -6.24 -9.56 10.31
C ILE A 229 -5.27 -9.11 11.42
N SER A 230 -5.81 -8.82 12.60
CA SER A 230 -5.00 -8.53 13.79
C SER A 230 -4.29 -9.79 14.30
N PHE A 231 -2.98 -9.69 14.52
CA PHE A 231 -2.21 -10.74 15.21
C PHE A 231 -2.62 -10.91 16.68
N GLN A 232 -3.36 -9.96 17.26
CA GLN A 232 -3.93 -10.19 18.59
C GLN A 232 -5.13 -11.14 18.55
N ASP A 233 -5.85 -11.16 17.42
CA ASP A 233 -7.04 -11.99 17.24
C ASP A 233 -6.67 -13.37 16.70
N ASP A 234 -5.61 -13.46 15.89
CA ASP A 234 -5.08 -14.74 15.40
C ASP A 234 -3.55 -14.82 15.53
N LYS A 235 -3.08 -15.62 16.49
CA LYS A 235 -1.65 -15.87 16.73
C LYS A 235 -1.02 -16.83 15.71
N LYS A 236 -1.81 -17.42 14.81
CA LYS A 236 -1.34 -18.35 13.77
C LYS A 236 -1.05 -17.65 12.44
N LEU A 237 -1.22 -16.32 12.35
CA LEU A 237 -0.92 -15.57 11.14
C LEU A 237 0.53 -15.79 10.69
N GLU A 238 0.68 -16.07 9.41
CA GLU A 238 1.97 -16.26 8.78
C GLU A 238 2.85 -15.00 8.88
N ALA A 239 4.15 -15.21 9.02
CA ALA A 239 5.12 -14.12 9.19
C ALA A 239 5.11 -13.14 8.00
N THR A 240 4.92 -13.68 6.79
CA THR A 240 4.73 -12.87 5.58
C THR A 240 3.54 -11.92 5.65
N ALA A 241 2.39 -12.34 6.19
CA ALA A 241 1.23 -11.46 6.38
C ALA A 241 1.51 -10.37 7.41
N ARG A 242 2.09 -10.75 8.57
CA ARG A 242 2.49 -9.80 9.62
C ARG A 242 3.45 -8.72 9.10
N LEU A 243 4.49 -9.11 8.36
CA LEU A 243 5.44 -8.17 7.75
C LEU A 243 4.77 -7.27 6.72
N THR A 244 3.88 -7.84 5.90
CA THR A 244 3.11 -7.11 4.89
C THR A 244 2.31 -5.98 5.55
N THR A 245 1.59 -6.25 6.63
CA THR A 245 0.83 -5.23 7.38
C THR A 245 1.74 -4.13 7.91
N VAL A 246 2.86 -4.51 8.54
CA VAL A 246 3.81 -3.55 9.12
C VAL A 246 4.37 -2.62 8.06
N PHE A 247 4.83 -3.15 6.91
CA PHE A 247 5.38 -2.32 5.85
C PHE A 247 4.32 -1.47 5.13
N ALA A 248 3.12 -2.00 4.92
CA ALA A 248 2.01 -1.24 4.35
C ALA A 248 1.68 -0.01 5.22
N HIS A 249 1.52 -0.20 6.53
CA HIS A 249 1.20 0.88 7.45
C HIS A 249 2.38 1.84 7.68
N ARG A 250 3.61 1.35 7.76
CA ARG A 250 4.80 2.20 7.86
C ARG A 250 4.91 3.17 6.68
N CYS A 251 4.55 2.70 5.49
CA CYS A 251 4.70 3.45 4.26
C CYS A 251 3.48 4.28 3.88
N ALA A 252 2.35 4.13 4.59
CA ALA A 252 1.10 4.86 4.31
C ALA A 252 1.31 6.39 4.31
N ASP A 253 2.08 6.91 5.26
CA ASP A 253 2.36 8.35 5.41
C ASP A 253 3.86 8.70 5.26
N MET A 254 4.66 7.79 4.73
CA MET A 254 6.10 8.00 4.61
C MET A 254 6.43 9.07 3.55
N LYS A 255 7.31 10.01 3.91
CA LYS A 255 7.91 11.00 3.00
C LYS A 255 9.33 10.62 2.66
N GLN A 256 9.64 10.56 1.37
CA GLN A 256 11.00 10.34 0.89
C GLN A 256 11.85 11.61 0.96
N GLY A 257 13.17 11.44 1.17
CA GLY A 257 14.14 12.55 1.10
C GLY A 257 14.08 13.53 2.27
N MET A 258 13.44 13.17 3.39
CA MET A 258 13.51 13.97 4.61
C MET A 258 14.95 13.97 5.17
N LYS A 259 15.47 15.15 5.46
CA LYS A 259 16.74 15.29 6.18
C LYS A 259 16.51 14.99 7.66
N ILE A 260 17.43 14.24 8.25
CA ILE A 260 17.41 13.93 9.67
C ILE A 260 18.27 14.99 10.37
N ASP A 261 17.69 15.71 11.31
CA ASP A 261 18.42 16.67 12.14
C ASP A 261 19.35 15.94 13.11
N ARG A 262 20.51 16.53 13.39
CA ARG A 262 21.51 15.91 14.28
C ARG A 262 20.92 15.71 15.67
N GLY A 263 20.92 14.46 16.15
CA GLY A 263 20.40 14.08 17.46
C GLY A 263 18.90 13.73 17.47
N ALA A 264 18.19 13.89 16.35
CA ALA A 264 16.83 13.39 16.20
C ALA A 264 16.85 11.89 15.87
N ALA A 265 15.84 11.16 16.39
CA ALA A 265 15.58 9.80 15.94
C ALA A 265 15.14 9.83 14.47
N SER A 266 15.62 8.86 13.70
CA SER A 266 15.29 8.70 12.30
C SER A 266 13.83 8.25 12.10
N SER A 267 13.33 8.37 10.86
CA SER A 267 11.90 8.21 10.59
C SER A 267 11.42 6.79 10.86
N ASP A 268 12.19 5.77 10.45
CA ASP A 268 11.82 4.37 10.72
C ASP A 268 11.93 4.06 12.21
N GLN A 269 13.01 4.49 12.87
CA GLN A 269 13.19 4.32 14.32
C GLN A 269 12.03 4.91 15.13
N SER A 270 11.62 6.14 14.82
CA SER A 270 10.49 6.79 15.49
C SER A 270 9.19 6.02 15.26
N TRP A 271 8.90 5.65 14.01
CA TRP A 271 7.68 4.92 13.67
C TRP A 271 7.60 3.56 14.36
N PHE A 272 8.67 2.75 14.30
CA PHE A 272 8.70 1.45 14.96
C PHE A 272 8.58 1.57 16.48
N ASN A 273 9.19 2.58 17.09
CA ASN A 273 9.03 2.81 18.54
C ASN A 273 7.57 3.10 18.92
N ILE A 274 6.88 3.94 18.15
CA ILE A 274 5.45 4.22 18.35
C ILE A 274 4.60 2.97 18.11
N ALA A 275 4.86 2.23 17.02
CA ALA A 275 4.14 1.02 16.68
C ALA A 275 4.30 -0.06 17.76
N ARG A 276 5.51 -0.22 18.33
CA ARG A 276 5.77 -1.16 19.45
C ARG A 276 4.98 -0.83 20.69
N ARG A 277 4.85 0.46 21.04
CA ARG A 277 4.06 0.89 22.22
C ARG A 277 2.56 0.63 22.03
N ASN A 278 2.09 0.70 20.78
CA ASN A 278 0.68 0.56 20.42
C ASN A 278 0.35 -0.77 19.72
N TYR A 279 1.24 -1.78 19.83
CA TYR A 279 1.14 -3.01 19.03
C TYR A 279 -0.19 -3.76 19.22
N LYS A 280 -0.76 -3.72 20.43
CA LYS A 280 -2.06 -4.34 20.72
C LYS A 280 -3.21 -3.67 19.96
N TYR A 281 -3.19 -2.34 19.89
CA TYR A 281 -4.23 -1.55 19.22
C TYR A 281 -4.20 -1.79 17.70
N TYR A 282 -3.00 -1.81 17.12
CA TYR A 282 -2.82 -2.01 15.68
C TYR A 282 -2.76 -3.48 15.25
N GLY A 283 -2.90 -4.43 16.18
CA GLY A 283 -2.86 -5.85 15.83
C GLY A 283 -1.48 -6.36 15.41
N TYR A 284 -0.39 -5.70 15.80
CA TYR A 284 0.97 -6.08 15.39
C TYR A 284 1.58 -7.17 16.27
N ASP A 285 2.62 -7.80 15.74
CA ASP A 285 3.53 -8.66 16.47
C ASP A 285 4.64 -7.83 17.15
N PHE A 286 4.71 -7.91 18.48
CA PHE A 286 5.65 -7.11 19.27
C PHE A 286 7.12 -7.49 19.04
N ASP A 287 7.41 -8.79 18.91
CA ASP A 287 8.79 -9.27 18.76
C ASP A 287 9.32 -8.94 17.38
N MET A 288 8.48 -9.08 16.35
CA MET A 288 8.75 -8.62 14.99
C MET A 288 9.07 -7.12 14.96
N LEU A 289 8.22 -6.28 15.56
CA LEU A 289 8.46 -4.83 15.61
C LEU A 289 9.72 -4.49 16.41
N THR A 290 10.02 -5.25 17.47
CA THR A 290 11.24 -5.06 18.27
C THR A 290 12.49 -5.34 17.44
N GLU A 291 12.51 -6.39 16.62
CA GLU A 291 13.62 -6.63 15.71
C GLU A 291 13.75 -5.52 14.67
N LEU A 292 12.65 -5.10 14.03
CA LEU A 292 12.67 -4.05 13.01
C LEU A 292 13.13 -2.70 13.59
N TYR A 293 12.71 -2.35 14.81
CA TYR A 293 13.20 -1.20 15.54
C TYR A 293 14.72 -1.28 15.80
N ASN A 294 15.22 -2.44 16.22
CA ASN A 294 16.65 -2.60 16.46
C ASN A 294 17.45 -2.47 15.15
N ILE A 295 16.94 -3.03 14.04
CA ILE A 295 17.55 -2.85 12.72
C ILE A 295 17.60 -1.36 12.35
N SER A 296 16.51 -0.62 12.55
CA SER A 296 16.48 0.81 12.19
C SER A 296 17.42 1.65 13.07
N ALA A 297 17.45 1.39 14.38
CA ALA A 297 18.30 2.10 15.33
C ALA A 297 19.80 1.85 15.08
N GLU A 298 20.19 0.61 14.78
CA GLU A 298 21.59 0.24 14.52
C GLU A 298 22.13 0.87 13.23
N ASN A 299 21.26 1.16 12.26
CA ASN A 299 21.66 1.67 10.94
C ASN A 299 21.28 3.15 10.71
N GLY A 300 20.65 3.82 11.68
CA GLY A 300 20.24 5.23 11.58
C GLY A 300 19.15 5.50 10.53
N TRP A 301 18.16 4.61 10.44
CA TRP A 301 17.07 4.65 9.44
C TRP A 301 15.73 5.15 9.99
#